data_AF-T1ACI8-F1
#
_entry.id   AF-T1ACI8-F1
#
_cell.length_a   1.000
_cell.length_b   1.000
_cell.length_c   1.000
_cell.angle_alpha   90.00
_cell.angle_beta   90.00
_cell.angle_gamma   90.00
#
_symmetry.space_group_name_H-M   'P 1'
#
loop_
_entity.id
_entity.type
_entity.pdbx_description
1 polymer ?
#
loop_
_entity_poly.entity_id
_entity_poly.type
_entity_poly.pdbx_seq_one_letter_code
_entity_poly.pdbx_strand_id
1 'polypeptide(L)'
;QINQISDEINSALQELDETRKKADEFHELFIKYNKESEKEHDAFIKAKNELKDLEKVLGTIKTKARATRKKEKEGELQEKAVSLFDKFKKGEQLTTEDLLILQKAGFL
;
A
#
# COMPACT_ATOMS: atom_id res chain seq x y z
N GLN A 1 72.81 14.96 14.06
CA GLN A 1 71.90 13.96 14.67
C GLN A 1 70.69 14.63 15.30
N ILE A 2 70.82 15.52 16.29
CA ILE A 2 69.65 16.16 16.95
C ILE A 2 68.78 16.98 15.96
N ASN A 3 69.38 17.82 15.11
CA ASN A 3 68.61 18.61 14.13
C ASN A 3 67.90 17.73 13.10
N GLN A 4 68.55 16.65 12.66
CA GLN A 4 68.01 15.72 11.67
C GLN A 4 66.78 14.96 12.21
N ILE A 5 66.84 14.54 13.48
CA ILE A 5 65.71 13.92 14.18
C ILE A 5 64.58 14.95 14.37
N SER A 6 64.90 16.21 14.68
CA SER A 6 63.91 17.27 14.79
C SER A 6 63.19 17.54 13.47
N ASP A 7 63.92 17.52 12.35
CA ASP A 7 63.35 17.73 11.01
C ASP A 7 62.43 16.55 10.61
N GLU A 8 62.84 15.31 10.90
CA GLU A 8 62.00 14.12 10.69
C GLU A 8 60.72 14.16 11.54
N ILE A 9 60.82 14.55 12.82
CA ILE A 9 59.65 14.72 13.70
C ILE A 9 58.70 15.79 13.15
N ASN A 10 59.23 16.92 12.70
CA ASN A 10 58.40 17.99 12.13
C ASN A 10 57.68 17.55 10.85
N SER A 11 58.36 16.81 9.98
CA SER A 11 57.75 16.25 8.76
C SER A 11 56.63 15.26 9.12
N ALA A 12 56.87 14.37 10.07
CA ALA A 12 55.85 13.40 10.52
C ALA A 12 54.64 14.08 11.17
N LEU A 13 54.85 15.18 11.91
CA LEU A 13 53.77 15.97 12.49
C LEU A 13 52.94 16.68 11.41
N GLN A 14 53.57 17.21 10.35
CA GLN A 14 52.84 17.79 9.22
C GLN A 14 51.99 16.75 8.49
N GLU A 15 52.53 15.56 8.21
CA GLU A 15 51.78 14.46 7.58
C GLU A 15 50.61 13.99 8.45
N LEU A 16 50.80 13.94 9.77
CA LEU A 16 49.76 13.60 10.73
C LEU A 16 48.63 14.65 10.71
N ASP A 17 48.98 15.93 10.72
CA ASP A 17 48.01 17.04 10.69
C ASP A 17 47.22 17.06 9.38
N GLU A 18 47.88 16.81 8.24
CA GLU A 18 47.21 16.69 6.95
C GLU A 18 46.24 15.51 6.89
N THR A 19 46.66 14.36 7.43
CA THR A 19 45.82 13.16 7.49
C THR A 19 44.61 13.40 8.38
N ARG A 20 44.83 14.06 9.53
CA ARG A 20 43.76 14.42 10.46
C ARG A 20 42.75 15.36 9.80
N LYS A 21 43.22 16.40 9.12
CA LYS A 21 42.36 17.35 8.41
C LYS A 21 41.51 16.65 7.34
N LYS A 22 42.12 15.77 6.54
CA LYS A 22 41.39 14.97 5.55
C LYS A 22 40.35 14.05 6.19
N ALA A 23 40.69 13.41 7.31
CA ALA A 23 39.75 12.56 8.04
C ALA A 23 38.54 13.35 8.55
N ASP A 24 38.77 14.56 9.09
CA ASP A 24 37.70 15.45 9.55
C ASP A 24 36.80 15.90 8.38
N GLU A 25 37.38 16.28 7.24
CA GLU A 25 36.64 16.65 6.02
C GLU A 25 35.76 15.48 5.51
N PHE A 26 36.30 14.26 5.45
CA PHE A 26 35.51 13.08 5.07
C PHE A 26 34.42 12.75 6.07
N HIS A 27 34.67 12.96 7.37
CA HIS A 27 33.67 12.73 8.40
C HIS A 27 32.50 13.72 8.29
N GLU A 28 32.78 15.01 8.05
CA GLU A 28 31.74 16.01 7.80
C GLU A 28 30.89 15.67 6.57
N LEU A 29 31.54 15.26 5.47
CA LEU A 29 30.84 14.81 4.27
C LEU A 29 29.99 13.56 4.54
N PHE A 30 30.51 12.59 5.29
CA PHE A 30 29.78 11.39 5.67
C PHE A 30 28.53 11.72 6.49
N ILE A 31 28.62 12.62 7.46
CA ILE A 31 27.46 13.07 8.25
C ILE A 31 26.43 13.74 7.34
N LYS A 32 26.89 14.61 6.42
CA LYS A 32 26.00 15.31 5.48
C LYS A 32 25.24 14.31 4.60
N TYR A 33 25.93 13.38 3.96
CA TYR A 33 25.31 12.39 3.09
C TYR A 33 24.43 11.41 3.85
N ASN A 34 24.80 11.01 5.07
CA ASN A 34 23.91 10.18 5.89
C ASN A 34 22.63 10.89 6.23
N LYS A 35 22.70 12.17 6.64
CA LYS A 35 21.50 12.94 6.98
C LYS A 35 20.59 13.12 5.77
N GLU A 36 21.15 13.25 4.58
CA GLU A 36 20.37 13.31 3.33
C GLU A 36 19.75 11.95 2.99
N SER A 37 20.54 10.87 3.08
CA SER A 37 20.08 9.50 2.89
C SER A 37 18.95 9.12 3.85
N GLU A 38 19.08 9.46 5.14
CA GLU A 38 18.07 9.19 6.16
C GLU A 38 16.76 9.95 5.88
N LYS A 39 16.84 11.20 5.43
CA LYS A 39 15.65 11.96 5.00
C LYS A 39 14.94 11.31 3.83
N GLU A 40 15.68 10.90 2.80
CA GLU A 40 15.11 10.21 1.63
C GLU A 40 14.54 8.84 2.02
N HIS A 41 15.22 8.12 2.93
CA HIS A 41 14.74 6.85 3.44
C HIS A 41 13.43 6.99 4.23
N ASP A 42 13.33 8.00 5.10
CA ASP A 42 12.11 8.32 5.84
C ASP A 42 10.97 8.70 4.89
N ALA A 43 11.26 9.51 3.87
CA ALA A 43 10.28 9.87 2.85
C ALA A 43 9.78 8.62 2.09
N PHE A 44 10.70 7.73 1.71
CA PHE A 44 10.37 6.47 1.06
C PHE A 44 9.49 5.57 1.95
N ILE A 45 9.83 5.42 3.24
CA ILE A 45 9.02 4.63 4.18
C ILE A 45 7.61 5.20 4.29
N LYS A 46 7.47 6.53 4.41
CA LYS A 46 6.16 7.20 4.45
C LYS A 46 5.35 6.90 3.19
N ALA A 47 5.92 7.14 2.01
CA ALA A 47 5.26 6.87 0.73
C ALA A 47 4.86 5.39 0.58
N LYS A 48 5.72 4.46 1.01
CA LYS A 48 5.42 3.02 1.01
C LYS A 48 4.23 2.68 1.92
N ASN A 49 4.17 3.28 3.10
CA ASN A 49 3.06 3.05 4.03
C ASN A 49 1.75 3.63 3.49
N GLU A 50 1.79 4.85 2.94
CA GLU A 50 0.64 5.47 2.28
C GLU A 50 0.12 4.61 1.11
N LEU A 51 1.02 4.08 0.28
CA LEU A 51 0.66 3.16 -0.80
C LEU A 51 -0.09 1.93 -0.27
N LYS A 52 0.44 1.30 0.78
CA LYS A 52 -0.18 0.13 1.40
C LYS A 52 -1.57 0.44 1.96
N ASP A 53 -1.77 1.62 2.52
CA ASP A 53 -3.08 2.03 3.04
C ASP A 53 -4.07 2.33 1.92
N LEU A 54 -3.63 2.96 0.83
CA LEU A 54 -4.43 3.13 -0.38
C LEU A 54 -4.84 1.78 -0.99
N GLU A 55 -3.94 0.80 -1.05
CA GLU A 55 -4.25 -0.56 -1.51
C GLU A 55 -5.34 -1.22 -0.67
N LYS A 56 -5.28 -1.09 0.67
CA LYS A 56 -6.34 -1.59 1.56
C LYS A 56 -7.67 -0.91 1.26
N VAL A 57 -7.67 0.42 1.12
CA VAL A 57 -8.89 1.19 0.81
C VAL A 57 -9.48 0.71 -0.52
N LEU A 58 -8.67 0.59 -1.57
CA LEU A 58 -9.12 0.07 -2.87
C LEU A 58 -9.69 -1.36 -2.75
N GLY A 59 -9.06 -2.22 -1.95
CA GLY A 59 -9.57 -3.55 -1.64
C GLY A 59 -10.95 -3.51 -0.99
N THR A 60 -11.14 -2.65 0.02
CA THR A 60 -12.45 -2.50 0.68
C THR A 60 -13.53 -1.95 -0.24
N ILE A 61 -13.19 -0.97 -1.10
CA ILE A 61 -14.13 -0.39 -2.08
C ILE A 61 -14.57 -1.45 -3.07
N LYS A 62 -13.63 -2.25 -3.63
CA LYS A 62 -13.96 -3.34 -4.55
C LYS A 62 -14.88 -4.37 -3.91
N THR A 63 -14.61 -4.76 -2.66
CA THR A 63 -15.45 -5.72 -1.93
C THR A 63 -16.84 -5.16 -1.66
N LYS A 64 -16.93 -3.90 -1.21
CA LYS A 64 -18.23 -3.21 -1.02
C LYS A 64 -19.02 -3.11 -2.33
N ALA A 65 -18.39 -2.72 -3.43
CA ALA A 65 -19.04 -2.63 -4.72
C ALA A 65 -19.60 -3.98 -5.21
N ARG A 66 -18.84 -5.08 -5.00
CA ARG A 66 -19.32 -6.43 -5.30
C ARG A 66 -20.51 -6.83 -4.41
N ALA A 67 -20.45 -6.52 -3.11
CA ALA A 67 -21.53 -6.81 -2.18
C ALA A 67 -22.81 -6.03 -2.53
N THR A 68 -22.70 -4.74 -2.87
CA THR A 68 -23.84 -3.92 -3.31
C THR A 68 -24.47 -4.49 -4.57
N ARG A 69 -23.66 -4.77 -5.62
CA ARG A 69 -24.18 -5.38 -6.86
C ARG A 69 -24.85 -6.74 -6.63
N LYS A 70 -24.33 -7.54 -5.69
CA LYS A 70 -24.95 -8.81 -5.33
C LYS A 70 -26.31 -8.58 -4.68
N LYS A 71 -26.40 -7.67 -3.71
CA LYS A 71 -27.66 -7.30 -3.05
C LYS A 71 -28.69 -6.73 -4.03
N GLU A 72 -28.27 -5.88 -4.96
CA GLU A 72 -29.15 -5.34 -6.01
C GLU A 72 -29.74 -6.47 -6.87
N LYS A 73 -28.90 -7.40 -7.33
CA LYS A 73 -29.37 -8.56 -8.10
C LYS A 73 -30.29 -9.49 -7.32
N GLU A 74 -30.00 -9.71 -6.03
CA GLU A 74 -30.86 -10.49 -5.14
C GLU A 74 -32.21 -9.80 -4.95
N GLY A 75 -32.22 -8.47 -4.75
CA GLY A 75 -33.45 -7.67 -4.64
C GLY A 75 -34.30 -7.71 -5.91
N GLU A 76 -33.69 -7.51 -7.09
CA GLU A 76 -34.39 -7.62 -8.38
C GLU A 76 -34.98 -9.02 -8.60
N LEU A 77 -34.26 -10.07 -8.20
CA LEU A 77 -34.75 -11.44 -8.28
C LEU A 77 -35.95 -11.65 -7.35
N GLN A 78 -35.88 -11.09 -6.13
CA GLN A 78 -36.95 -11.18 -5.14
C GLN A 78 -38.21 -10.45 -5.59
N GLU A 79 -38.10 -9.23 -6.14
CA GLU A 79 -39.22 -8.46 -6.68
C GLU A 79 -39.90 -9.18 -7.84
N LYS A 80 -39.10 -9.74 -8.76
CA LYS A 80 -39.62 -10.56 -9.87
C LYS A 80 -40.36 -11.79 -9.36
N ALA A 81 -39.77 -12.48 -8.38
CA ALA A 81 -40.39 -13.66 -7.76
C ALA A 81 -41.71 -13.32 -7.06
N VAL A 82 -41.80 -12.19 -6.35
CA VAL A 82 -43.07 -11.73 -5.75
C VAL A 82 -44.13 -11.53 -6.82
N SER A 83 -43.80 -10.85 -7.93
CA SER A 83 -44.76 -10.61 -9.02
C SER A 83 -45.25 -11.91 -9.68
N LEU A 84 -44.35 -12.89 -9.84
CA LEU A 84 -44.67 -14.20 -10.42
C LEU A 84 -45.49 -15.05 -9.46
N PHE A 85 -45.21 -14.97 -8.16
CA PHE A 85 -45.96 -15.68 -7.14
C PHE A 85 -47.39 -15.14 -7.01
N ASP A 86 -47.60 -13.84 -7.18
CA ASP A 86 -48.96 -13.27 -7.22
C ASP A 86 -49.73 -13.72 -8.46
N LYS A 87 -49.08 -13.84 -9.62
CA LYS A 87 -49.69 -14.43 -10.83
C LYS A 87 -50.01 -15.91 -10.63
N PHE A 88 -49.11 -16.66 -9.99
CA PHE A 88 -49.34 -18.05 -9.60
C PHE A 88 -50.61 -18.19 -8.74
N LYS A 89 -50.75 -17.36 -7.71
CA LYS A 89 -51.92 -17.34 -6.82
C LYS A 89 -53.22 -17.01 -7.57
N LYS A 90 -53.15 -16.20 -8.62
CA LYS A 90 -54.30 -15.86 -9.48
C LYS A 90 -54.64 -16.96 -10.49
N GLY A 91 -53.86 -18.04 -10.55
CA GLY A 91 -54.09 -19.17 -11.45
C GLY A 91 -53.63 -18.90 -12.89
N GLU A 92 -52.78 -17.89 -13.11
CA GLU A 92 -52.15 -17.64 -14.42
C GLU A 92 -51.09 -18.71 -14.73
N GLN A 93 -50.95 -19.09 -16.01
CA GLN A 93 -49.96 -20.07 -16.44
C GLN A 93 -48.54 -19.52 -16.29
N LEU A 94 -47.66 -20.28 -15.65
CA LEU A 94 -46.24 -19.98 -15.50
C LEU A 94 -45.40 -20.79 -16.47
N THR A 95 -44.32 -20.19 -16.94
CA THR A 95 -43.32 -20.89 -17.73
C THR A 95 -42.33 -21.63 -16.81
N THR A 96 -41.56 -22.56 -17.39
CA THR A 96 -40.47 -23.25 -16.69
C THR A 96 -39.42 -22.26 -16.14
N GLU A 97 -39.17 -21.16 -16.84
CA GLU A 97 -38.25 -20.11 -16.37
C GLU A 97 -38.78 -19.39 -15.12
N ASP A 98 -40.09 -19.11 -15.08
CA ASP A 98 -40.73 -18.46 -13.93
C ASP A 98 -40.70 -19.34 -12.68
N LEU A 99 -40.92 -20.65 -12.86
CA LEU A 99 -40.82 -21.65 -11.78
C LEU A 99 -39.39 -21.71 -11.21
N LEU A 100 -38.37 -21.64 -12.07
CA LEU A 100 -36.97 -21.60 -11.64
C LEU A 100 -36.62 -20.33 -10.86
N ILE A 101 -37.22 -19.18 -11.22
CA ILE A 101 -37.05 -17.92 -10.49
C ILE A 101 -37.67 -18.02 -9.08
N LEU A 102 -38.87 -18.58 -8.97
CA LEU A 102 -39.55 -18.79 -7.69
C LEU A 102 -38.78 -19.72 -6.75
N GLN A 103 -38.26 -20.84 -7.28
CA GLN A 103 -37.42 -21.76 -6.52
C GLN A 103 -36.13 -21.09 -6.03
N LYS A 104 -35.45 -20.33 -6.90
CA LYS A 104 -34.22 -19.61 -6.53
C LYS A 104 -34.45 -18.52 -5.50
N ALA A 105 -35.64 -17.91 -5.49
CA ALA A 105 -36.03 -16.89 -4.51
C ALA A 105 -36.64 -17.47 -3.22
N GLY A 106 -36.82 -18.80 -3.11
CA GLY A 106 -37.33 -19.46 -1.91
C GLY A 106 -38.85 -19.36 -1.71
N PHE A 107 -39.61 -19.09 -2.77
CA PHE A 107 -41.08 -19.09 -2.74
C PHE A 107 -41.70 -20.47 -2.98
N LEU A 108 -40.86 -21.47 -3.31
CA LEU A 108 -41.21 -22.88 -3.51
C LEU A 108 -40.29 -23.79 -2.72
#